data_AF-A0A1I1ZSQ5-F1
#
_entry.id   AF-A0A1I1ZSQ5-F1
#
_cell.length_a   1.000
_cell.length_b   1.000
_cell.length_c   1.000
_cell.angle_alpha   90.00
_cell.angle_beta   90.00
_cell.angle_gamma   90.00
#
_symmetry.space_group_name_H-M   'P 1'
#
loop_
_entity.id
_entity.type
_entity.pdbx_description
1 polymer ?
#
loop_
_entity_poly.entity_id
_entity_poly.type
_entity_poly.pdbx_seq_one_letter_code
_entity_poly.pdbx_strand_id
1 'polypeptide(L)'
;MRRPIIAVTGSSGKTSTKEMIASILQRRWKTFKSVKNGNDTWFTSQYKKKINSSHQAVVLEFGMRALGQIKRHCQLIRPNLGIITNVGRAHIGKFTNGLHGIAKAKSELITGMKPTGILFLNRDDKQSRLLNVKRFKGKMITVGIHSQADFRAERIRYVRQGMKFNVRLDNNNHSFFVPCFGICNVYNALFAIAVSHRLGCTVSQIKTGLKKMEKPYARLSVQRTRNKITIINDSFNTKPELEPAMDVLLHAGSAKGRKIAVLGDIQDLGKYARAIHLKQGRKLGNKRLDLLYTFGVHSRYLGIGAIQSGFSPKKVKHFTKIASLKSALAQRLQTGNTILLKGSTNGHKVKLMHLAEWLIHKAQ
;
A
#
# COMPACT_ATOMS: atom_id res chain seq x y z
N MET A 1 21.07 -22.74 8.24
CA MET A 1 19.66 -22.37 7.90
C MET A 1 19.44 -22.48 6.39
N ARG A 2 18.35 -23.13 5.94
CA ARG A 2 17.98 -23.17 4.51
C ARG A 2 17.61 -21.77 4.03
N ARG A 3 18.13 -21.33 2.86
CA ARG A 3 17.94 -19.97 2.29
C ARG A 3 16.49 -19.44 2.46
N PRO A 4 16.28 -18.26 3.07
CA PRO A 4 14.97 -17.63 3.16
C PRO A 4 14.49 -17.14 1.79
N ILE A 5 13.30 -17.61 1.40
CA ILE A 5 12.53 -17.21 0.22
C ILE A 5 11.19 -16.68 0.74
N ILE A 6 11.08 -15.36 0.74
CA ILE A 6 9.94 -14.60 1.24
C ILE A 6 9.04 -14.26 0.06
N ALA A 7 7.76 -14.61 0.15
CA ALA A 7 6.73 -14.19 -0.80
C ALA A 7 5.74 -13.24 -0.12
N VAL A 8 5.53 -12.07 -0.72
CA VAL A 8 4.60 -11.04 -0.23
C VAL A 8 3.41 -10.93 -1.16
N THR A 9 2.21 -11.17 -0.64
CA THR A 9 0.95 -10.91 -1.34
C THR A 9 -0.02 -10.08 -0.47
N GLY A 10 -1.18 -9.77 -1.03
CA GLY A 10 -2.24 -8.97 -0.41
C GLY A 10 -2.82 -7.93 -1.34
N SER A 11 -3.93 -7.31 -0.95
CA SER A 11 -4.61 -6.32 -1.79
C SER A 11 -3.86 -4.99 -1.80
N SER A 12 -3.25 -4.59 -0.68
CA SER A 12 -2.41 -3.40 -0.52
C SER A 12 -1.13 -3.68 0.28
N GLY A 13 -0.10 -2.84 0.16
CA GLY A 13 1.11 -2.92 0.99
C GLY A 13 2.26 -3.78 0.44
N LYS A 14 1.97 -4.72 -0.47
CA LYS A 14 2.94 -5.65 -1.08
C LYS A 14 4.32 -5.05 -1.39
N THR A 15 4.36 -4.07 -2.29
CA THR A 15 5.63 -3.46 -2.73
C THR A 15 6.36 -2.78 -1.57
N SER A 16 5.66 -2.02 -0.73
CA SER A 16 6.27 -1.34 0.42
C SER A 16 6.85 -2.34 1.42
N THR A 17 6.10 -3.40 1.76
CA THR A 17 6.58 -4.48 2.63
C THR A 17 7.80 -5.19 2.05
N LYS A 18 7.77 -5.52 0.74
CA LYS A 18 8.90 -6.12 0.02
C LYS A 18 10.14 -5.22 0.07
N GLU A 19 10.00 -3.91 -0.19
CA GLU A 19 11.11 -2.96 -0.13
C GLU A 19 11.70 -2.84 1.29
N MET A 20 10.84 -2.81 2.31
CA MET A 20 11.29 -2.75 3.72
C MET A 20 12.05 -4.01 4.12
N ILE A 21 11.51 -5.20 3.82
CA ILE A 21 12.18 -6.48 4.12
C ILE A 21 13.52 -6.55 3.39
N ALA A 22 13.54 -6.29 2.08
CA ALA A 22 14.76 -6.37 1.29
C ALA A 22 15.82 -5.41 1.83
N SER A 23 15.47 -4.16 2.16
CA SER A 23 16.42 -3.18 2.69
C SER A 23 17.04 -3.61 4.04
N ILE A 24 16.26 -4.26 4.90
CA ILE A 24 16.76 -4.81 6.17
C ILE A 24 17.69 -6.00 5.92
N LEU A 25 17.26 -6.97 5.11
CA LEU A 25 18.06 -8.18 4.84
C LEU A 25 19.38 -7.85 4.12
N GLN A 26 19.40 -6.82 3.28
CA GLN A 26 20.61 -6.28 2.63
C GLN A 26 21.61 -5.64 3.61
N ARG A 27 21.33 -5.58 4.91
CA ARG A 27 22.33 -5.23 5.93
C ARG A 27 23.19 -6.41 6.37
N ARG A 28 22.76 -7.63 6.04
CA ARG A 28 23.41 -8.88 6.45
C ARG A 28 23.74 -9.80 5.29
N TRP A 29 22.91 -9.79 4.25
CA TRP A 29 22.92 -10.81 3.21
C TRP A 29 22.79 -10.23 1.81
N LYS A 30 23.48 -10.86 0.84
CA LYS A 30 23.22 -10.63 -0.57
C LYS A 30 21.79 -11.09 -0.90
N THR A 31 20.90 -10.13 -1.11
CA THR A 31 19.45 -10.36 -1.17
C THR A 31 18.91 -10.04 -2.57
N PHE A 32 18.27 -11.02 -3.19
CA PHE A 32 17.48 -10.80 -4.41
C PHE A 32 16.11 -10.22 -4.05
N LYS A 33 15.63 -9.20 -4.76
CA LYS A 33 14.26 -8.69 -4.63
C LYS A 33 13.58 -8.58 -6.00
N SER A 34 12.26 -8.77 -6.07
CA SER A 34 11.53 -8.45 -7.29
C SER A 34 11.63 -6.95 -7.62
N VAL A 35 11.73 -6.62 -8.91
CA VAL A 35 11.96 -5.25 -9.40
C VAL A 35 10.64 -4.49 -9.40
N LYS A 36 10.59 -3.31 -8.76
CA LYS A 36 9.41 -2.43 -8.72
C LYS A 36 8.13 -3.23 -8.40
N ASN A 37 7.15 -3.22 -9.31
CA ASN A 37 5.89 -3.97 -9.28
C ASN A 37 5.87 -5.17 -10.25
N GLY A 38 7.03 -5.66 -10.70
CA GLY A 38 7.14 -6.88 -11.51
C GLY A 38 6.74 -8.09 -10.67
N ASN A 39 5.44 -8.36 -10.62
CA ASN A 39 4.82 -9.28 -9.68
C ASN A 39 3.89 -10.29 -10.34
N ASP A 40 3.89 -10.39 -11.66
CA ASP A 40 3.19 -11.44 -12.39
C ASP A 40 4.08 -12.68 -12.60
N THR A 41 3.50 -13.73 -13.15
CA THR A 41 4.16 -15.02 -13.33
C THR A 41 5.24 -14.99 -14.41
N TRP A 42 5.16 -14.06 -15.37
CA TRP A 42 6.23 -13.86 -16.34
C TRP A 42 7.48 -13.34 -15.65
N PHE A 43 7.36 -12.28 -14.84
CA PHE A 43 8.47 -11.76 -14.02
C PHE A 43 9.04 -12.84 -13.09
N THR A 44 8.17 -13.64 -12.47
CA THR A 44 8.61 -14.71 -11.56
C THR A 44 9.42 -15.79 -12.28
N SER A 45 9.05 -16.12 -13.52
CA SER A 45 9.85 -17.01 -14.38
C SER A 45 11.23 -16.42 -14.66
N GLN A 46 11.32 -15.12 -14.96
CA GLN A 46 12.61 -14.44 -15.15
C GLN A 46 13.43 -14.38 -13.86
N TYR A 47 12.80 -14.16 -12.71
CA TYR A 47 13.49 -14.16 -11.42
C TYR A 47 14.05 -15.54 -11.08
N LYS A 48 13.34 -16.62 -11.40
CA LYS A 48 13.82 -18.00 -11.20
C LYS A 48 15.16 -18.22 -11.90
N LYS A 49 15.32 -17.69 -13.12
CA LYS A 49 16.58 -17.76 -13.89
C LYS A 49 17.71 -16.92 -13.31
N LYS A 50 17.39 -15.78 -12.67
CA LYS A 50 18.37 -14.83 -12.11
C LYS A 50 18.85 -15.17 -10.69
N ILE A 51 18.03 -15.89 -9.91
CA ILE A 51 18.38 -16.26 -8.54
C ILE A 51 19.40 -17.40 -8.56
N ASN A 52 20.68 -17.06 -8.32
CA ASN A 52 21.78 -18.02 -8.17
C ASN A 52 22.16 -18.29 -6.70
N SER A 53 23.19 -19.13 -6.47
CA SER A 53 23.70 -19.54 -5.16
C SER A 53 24.26 -18.39 -4.31
N SER A 54 24.74 -17.31 -4.94
CA SER A 54 25.27 -16.14 -4.21
C SER A 54 24.18 -15.36 -3.46
N HIS A 55 22.92 -15.49 -3.86
CA HIS A 55 21.81 -14.87 -3.14
C HIS A 55 21.48 -15.67 -1.89
N GLN A 56 21.76 -15.08 -0.74
CA GLN A 56 21.54 -15.65 0.60
C GLN A 56 20.10 -15.42 1.08
N ALA A 57 19.37 -14.46 0.49
CA ALA A 57 17.94 -14.24 0.74
C ALA A 57 17.21 -13.83 -0.54
N VAL A 58 15.92 -14.12 -0.62
CA VAL A 58 15.06 -13.80 -1.78
C VAL A 58 13.74 -13.20 -1.29
N VAL A 59 13.36 -12.02 -1.77
CA VAL A 59 12.12 -11.31 -1.39
C VAL A 59 11.29 -11.00 -2.64
N LEU A 60 10.20 -11.71 -2.85
CA LEU A 60 9.38 -11.61 -4.06
C LEU A 60 7.99 -11.08 -3.75
N GLU A 61 7.50 -10.21 -4.62
CA GLU A 61 6.10 -9.80 -4.65
C GLU A 61 5.30 -10.73 -5.56
N PHE A 62 4.24 -11.36 -5.04
CA PHE A 62 3.31 -12.18 -5.81
C PHE A 62 1.98 -11.44 -6.00
N GLY A 63 1.73 -11.01 -7.23
CA GLY A 63 0.50 -10.38 -7.68
C GLY A 63 -0.55 -11.39 -8.09
N MET A 64 -1.80 -10.94 -8.20
CA MET A 64 -2.87 -11.72 -8.81
C MET A 64 -3.98 -10.80 -9.32
N ARG A 65 -4.61 -11.23 -10.43
CA ARG A 65 -5.82 -10.69 -11.02
C ARG A 65 -6.91 -11.75 -11.17
N ALA A 66 -6.57 -13.03 -11.00
CA ALA A 66 -7.46 -14.17 -11.09
C ALA A 66 -6.98 -15.30 -10.17
N LEU A 67 -7.87 -16.27 -9.93
CA LEU A 67 -7.54 -17.53 -9.25
C LEU A 67 -6.46 -18.30 -10.02
N GLY A 68 -5.63 -19.05 -9.32
CA GLY A 68 -4.54 -19.90 -9.84
C GLY A 68 -3.22 -19.16 -10.05
N GLN A 69 -3.19 -17.83 -10.04
CA GLN A 69 -1.97 -17.07 -10.32
C GLN A 69 -0.94 -17.16 -9.19
N ILE A 70 -1.36 -17.06 -7.93
CA ILE A 70 -0.46 -17.20 -6.78
C ILE A 70 0.03 -18.65 -6.67
N LYS A 71 -0.83 -19.63 -6.96
CA LYS A 71 -0.41 -21.03 -7.11
C LYS A 71 0.71 -21.17 -8.14
N ARG A 72 0.56 -20.57 -9.32
CA ARG A 72 1.59 -20.59 -10.39
C ARG A 72 2.89 -19.92 -9.95
N HIS A 73 2.83 -18.81 -9.20
CA HIS A 73 4.03 -18.22 -8.59
C HIS A 73 4.76 -19.22 -7.68
N CYS A 74 4.03 -19.90 -6.80
CA CYS A 74 4.60 -20.87 -5.86
C CYS A 74 5.18 -22.11 -6.56
N GLN A 75 4.59 -22.54 -7.68
CA GLN A 75 5.13 -23.61 -8.52
C GLN A 75 6.47 -23.22 -9.17
N LEU A 76 6.64 -21.96 -9.58
CA LEU A 76 7.90 -21.46 -10.14
C LEU A 76 8.98 -21.31 -9.07
N ILE A 77 8.63 -20.69 -7.94
CA ILE A 77 9.53 -20.44 -6.81
C ILE A 77 8.74 -20.70 -5.54
N ARG A 78 9.05 -21.80 -4.83
CA ARG A 78 8.35 -22.20 -3.61
C ARG A 78 8.91 -21.46 -2.38
N PRO A 79 8.14 -20.52 -1.78
CA PRO A 79 8.60 -19.77 -0.62
C PRO A 79 8.56 -20.60 0.67
N ASN A 80 9.39 -20.24 1.65
CA ASN A 80 9.33 -20.78 3.02
C ASN A 80 8.85 -19.75 4.05
N LEU A 81 8.78 -18.46 3.67
CA LEU A 81 8.10 -17.42 4.43
C LEU A 81 7.03 -16.79 3.53
N GLY A 82 5.78 -16.74 3.98
CA GLY A 82 4.66 -16.16 3.25
C GLY A 82 4.06 -14.99 4.01
N ILE A 83 3.75 -13.90 3.33
CA ILE A 83 3.11 -12.73 3.95
C ILE A 83 1.82 -12.43 3.18
N ILE A 84 0.70 -12.36 3.91
CA ILE A 84 -0.56 -11.83 3.37
C ILE A 84 -0.85 -10.52 4.11
N THR A 85 -0.54 -9.41 3.44
CA THR A 85 -0.63 -8.08 4.04
C THR A 85 -2.05 -7.64 4.40
N ASN A 86 -3.05 -8.04 3.59
CA ASN A 86 -4.50 -7.85 3.81
C ASN A 86 -5.33 -8.50 2.69
N VAL A 87 -6.64 -8.63 2.95
CA VAL A 87 -7.69 -9.06 2.01
C VAL A 87 -8.67 -7.89 1.75
N GLY A 88 -8.27 -6.97 0.88
CA GLY A 88 -9.10 -5.83 0.43
C GLY A 88 -9.78 -6.05 -0.92
N ARG A 89 -10.58 -5.07 -1.38
CA ARG A 89 -11.39 -5.15 -2.62
C ARG A 89 -10.64 -4.88 -3.93
N ALA A 90 -9.31 -4.98 -3.92
CA ALA A 90 -8.52 -4.85 -5.15
C ALA A 90 -8.90 -5.97 -6.14
N HIS A 91 -9.11 -5.59 -7.40
CA HIS A 91 -9.51 -6.49 -8.49
C HIS A 91 -10.87 -7.20 -8.30
N ILE A 92 -11.75 -6.70 -7.42
CA ILE A 92 -13.03 -7.36 -7.10
C ILE A 92 -13.91 -7.65 -8.33
N GLY A 93 -13.85 -6.82 -9.37
CA GLY A 93 -14.58 -7.04 -10.62
C GLY A 93 -14.10 -8.24 -11.44
N LYS A 94 -12.93 -8.82 -11.12
CA LYS A 94 -12.38 -10.04 -11.74
C LYS A 94 -12.77 -11.31 -10.99
N PHE A 95 -13.46 -11.21 -9.84
CA PHE A 95 -13.85 -12.34 -9.01
C PHE A 95 -15.37 -12.41 -8.90
N THR A 96 -15.95 -13.50 -9.44
CA THR A 96 -17.39 -13.79 -9.36
C THR A 96 -17.88 -13.82 -7.90
N ASN A 97 -17.08 -14.38 -7.00
CA ASN A 97 -17.38 -14.52 -5.56
C ASN A 97 -16.91 -13.32 -4.70
N GLY A 98 -16.61 -12.17 -5.33
CA GLY A 98 -16.21 -10.95 -4.63
C GLY A 98 -15.04 -11.15 -3.66
N LEU A 99 -15.20 -10.71 -2.40
CA LEU A 99 -14.17 -10.82 -1.36
C LEU A 99 -13.78 -12.28 -1.03
N HIS A 100 -14.71 -13.22 -1.07
CA HIS A 100 -14.41 -14.64 -0.87
C HIS A 100 -13.51 -15.19 -1.98
N GLY A 101 -13.76 -14.78 -3.23
CA GLY A 101 -12.89 -15.12 -4.37
C GLY A 101 -11.47 -14.57 -4.21
N ILE A 102 -11.35 -13.31 -3.77
CA ILE A 102 -10.05 -12.68 -3.48
C ILE A 102 -9.32 -13.42 -2.34
N ALA A 103 -10.02 -13.76 -1.26
CA ALA A 103 -9.46 -14.49 -0.12
C ALA A 103 -8.99 -15.90 -0.53
N LYS A 104 -9.80 -16.61 -1.33
CA LYS A 104 -9.45 -17.93 -1.89
C LYS A 104 -8.17 -17.84 -2.73
N ALA A 105 -8.08 -16.86 -3.64
CA ALA A 105 -6.88 -16.65 -4.45
C ALA A 105 -5.64 -16.32 -3.61
N LYS A 106 -5.76 -15.49 -2.56
CA LYS A 106 -4.64 -15.20 -1.65
C LYS A 106 -4.23 -16.41 -0.81
N SER A 107 -5.18 -17.28 -0.48
CA SER A 107 -4.93 -18.51 0.26
C SER A 107 -4.09 -19.52 -0.53
N GLU A 108 -3.98 -19.36 -1.85
CA GLU A 108 -3.05 -20.17 -2.67
C GLU A 108 -1.60 -20.04 -2.21
N LEU A 109 -1.22 -18.90 -1.60
CA LEU A 109 0.12 -18.75 -1.01
C LEU A 109 0.32 -19.72 0.15
N ILE A 110 -0.70 -19.87 1.00
CA ILE A 110 -0.69 -20.74 2.19
C ILE A 110 -0.52 -22.19 1.77
N THR A 111 -1.24 -22.61 0.73
CA THR A 111 -1.16 -23.98 0.20
C THR A 111 0.07 -24.23 -0.65
N GLY A 112 0.59 -23.20 -1.34
CA GLY A 112 1.70 -23.32 -2.28
C GLY A 112 3.08 -23.12 -1.66
N MET A 113 3.18 -22.46 -0.51
CA MET A 113 4.41 -22.32 0.26
C MET A 113 4.80 -23.64 0.94
N LYS A 114 6.00 -23.70 1.52
CA LYS A 114 6.41 -24.88 2.30
C LYS A 114 5.43 -25.13 3.45
N PRO A 115 4.92 -26.38 3.63
CA PRO A 115 3.98 -26.70 4.69
C PRO A 115 4.48 -26.41 6.10
N THR A 116 5.79 -26.49 6.34
CA THR A 116 6.47 -26.18 7.61
C THR A 116 7.08 -24.77 7.64
N GLY A 117 6.69 -23.91 6.70
CA GLY A 117 7.15 -22.52 6.63
C GLY A 117 6.55 -21.61 7.70
N ILE A 118 6.77 -20.31 7.55
CA ILE A 118 6.20 -19.29 8.45
C ILE A 118 5.26 -18.37 7.67
N LEU A 119 4.00 -18.30 8.10
CA LEU A 119 2.98 -17.42 7.53
C LEU A 119 2.78 -16.19 8.42
N PHE A 120 2.88 -15.01 7.83
CA PHE A 120 2.67 -13.73 8.50
C PHE A 120 1.33 -13.12 8.07
N LEU A 121 0.47 -12.79 9.04
CA LEU A 121 -0.87 -12.23 8.82
C LEU A 121 -1.08 -10.94 9.61
N ASN A 122 -1.97 -10.08 9.10
CA ASN A 122 -2.41 -8.89 9.83
C ASN A 122 -3.64 -9.25 10.69
N ARG A 123 -3.52 -9.17 12.02
CA ARG A 123 -4.60 -9.49 12.95
C ARG A 123 -5.76 -8.50 12.88
N ASP A 124 -5.47 -7.25 12.52
CA ASP A 124 -6.47 -6.18 12.42
C ASP A 124 -7.22 -6.17 11.08
N ASP A 125 -6.77 -6.96 10.09
CA ASP A 125 -7.51 -7.13 8.85
C ASP A 125 -8.69 -8.09 9.06
N LYS A 126 -9.88 -7.54 9.30
CA LYS A 126 -11.12 -8.31 9.49
C LYS A 126 -11.38 -9.32 8.36
N GLN A 127 -10.93 -9.05 7.14
CA GLN A 127 -11.14 -9.92 5.99
C GLN A 127 -10.14 -11.08 5.91
N SER A 128 -9.03 -11.03 6.66
CA SER A 128 -8.06 -12.13 6.75
C SER A 128 -8.67 -13.39 7.39
N ARG A 129 -9.80 -13.29 8.11
CA ARG A 129 -10.58 -14.45 8.59
C ARG A 129 -11.12 -15.33 7.46
N LEU A 130 -11.23 -14.80 6.24
CA LEU A 130 -11.68 -15.53 5.05
C LEU A 130 -10.55 -16.37 4.43
N LEU A 131 -9.31 -16.24 4.91
CA LEU A 131 -8.18 -17.02 4.42
C LEU A 131 -8.29 -18.47 4.90
N ASN A 132 -7.99 -19.41 4.02
CA ASN A 132 -7.97 -20.83 4.36
C ASN A 132 -6.63 -21.21 5.02
N VAL A 133 -6.60 -21.13 6.35
CA VAL A 133 -5.43 -21.47 7.18
C VAL A 133 -5.51 -22.86 7.83
N LYS A 134 -6.69 -23.51 7.81
CA LYS A 134 -6.97 -24.72 8.62
C LYS A 134 -6.00 -25.88 8.38
N ARG A 135 -5.48 -26.02 7.15
CA ARG A 135 -4.56 -27.10 6.76
C ARG A 135 -3.08 -26.71 6.80
N PHE A 136 -2.75 -25.50 7.24
CA PHE A 136 -1.37 -25.04 7.33
C PHE A 136 -0.69 -25.64 8.56
N LYS A 137 0.36 -26.44 8.35
CA LYS A 137 1.10 -27.13 9.41
C LYS A 137 2.28 -26.31 9.96
N GLY A 138 2.53 -25.14 9.38
CA GLY A 138 3.66 -24.28 9.69
C GLY A 138 3.34 -23.31 10.84
N LYS A 139 4.30 -22.43 11.11
CA LYS A 139 4.12 -21.41 12.15
C LYS A 139 3.36 -20.21 11.62
N MET A 140 2.34 -19.77 12.34
CA MET A 140 1.68 -18.49 12.07
C MET A 140 2.23 -17.41 13.00
N ILE A 141 2.48 -16.22 12.45
CA ILE A 141 2.90 -15.03 13.18
C ILE A 141 1.99 -13.88 12.76
N THR A 142 1.57 -13.08 13.74
CA THR A 142 0.63 -12.00 13.54
C THR A 142 1.28 -10.65 13.78
N VAL A 143 0.86 -9.66 12.98
CA VAL A 143 1.16 -8.24 13.20
C VAL A 143 -0.13 -7.49 13.51
N GLY A 144 -0.03 -6.44 14.33
CA GLY A 144 -1.20 -5.66 14.73
C GLY A 144 -0.85 -4.29 15.31
N ILE A 145 -1.87 -3.46 15.42
CA ILE A 145 -1.86 -2.17 16.12
C ILE A 145 -2.95 -2.20 17.19
N HIS A 146 -4.17 -2.59 16.81
CA HIS A 146 -5.33 -2.54 17.68
C HIS A 146 -5.51 -3.86 18.44
N SER A 147 -5.47 -4.98 17.74
CA SER A 147 -5.61 -6.32 18.31
C SER A 147 -4.29 -6.80 18.92
N GLN A 148 -4.39 -7.68 19.91
CA GLN A 148 -3.25 -8.44 20.40
C GLN A 148 -2.64 -9.28 19.27
N ALA A 149 -1.33 -9.15 19.07
CA ALA A 149 -0.57 -9.78 18.00
C ALA A 149 0.87 -10.02 18.43
N ASP A 150 1.55 -10.98 17.80
CA ASP A 150 2.95 -11.33 18.13
C ASP A 150 3.90 -10.12 17.97
N PHE A 151 3.66 -9.30 16.95
CA PHE A 151 4.36 -8.03 16.72
C PHE A 151 3.36 -6.89 16.69
N ARG A 152 3.33 -6.10 17.77
CA ARG A 152 2.39 -5.00 17.92
C ARG A 152 3.10 -3.64 17.91
N ALA A 153 2.56 -2.70 17.15
CA ALA A 153 3.02 -1.31 17.19
C ALA A 153 2.19 -0.46 18.16
N GLU A 154 2.87 0.36 18.95
CA GLU A 154 2.29 1.29 19.91
C GLU A 154 2.90 2.69 19.75
N ARG A 155 2.29 3.70 20.42
CA ARG A 155 2.78 5.10 20.42
C ARG A 155 3.06 5.65 19.02
N ILE A 156 2.17 5.28 18.08
CA ILE A 156 2.27 5.62 16.67
C ILE A 156 2.01 7.11 16.49
N ARG A 157 2.94 7.80 15.83
CA ARG A 157 2.81 9.24 15.57
C ARG A 157 3.41 9.63 14.23
N TYR A 158 2.78 10.63 13.61
CA TYR A 158 3.34 11.34 12.48
C TYR A 158 4.54 12.16 12.96
N VAL A 159 5.63 12.11 12.21
CA VAL A 159 6.81 12.97 12.41
C VAL A 159 7.21 13.59 11.07
N ARG A 160 8.09 14.59 11.08
CA ARG A 160 8.42 15.42 9.90
C ARG A 160 8.68 14.63 8.61
N GLN A 161 9.31 13.45 8.68
CA GLN A 161 9.73 12.67 7.51
C GLN A 161 9.09 11.27 7.40
N GLY A 162 8.09 10.95 8.22
CA GLY A 162 7.46 9.63 8.19
C GLY A 162 6.70 9.30 9.47
N MET A 163 6.75 8.04 9.90
CA MET A 163 6.07 7.55 11.10
C MET A 163 7.08 7.07 12.13
N LYS A 164 6.88 7.43 13.41
CA LYS A 164 7.54 6.81 14.56
C LYS A 164 6.54 5.96 15.32
N PHE A 165 7.01 4.83 15.84
CA PHE A 165 6.21 3.90 16.63
C PHE A 165 7.13 3.02 17.48
N ASN A 166 6.57 2.32 18.45
CA ASN A 166 7.28 1.43 19.35
C ASN A 166 6.84 -0.01 19.11
N VAL A 167 7.77 -0.97 19.19
CA VAL A 167 7.49 -2.41 19.10
C VAL A 167 8.29 -3.12 20.18
N ARG A 168 7.64 -4.05 20.89
CA ARG A 168 8.30 -4.91 21.87
C ARG A 168 8.96 -6.09 21.16
N LEU A 169 10.27 -6.27 21.33
CA LEU A 169 11.06 -7.41 20.82
C LEU A 169 11.91 -7.95 21.97
N ASP A 170 11.98 -9.27 22.13
CA ASP A 170 12.80 -9.92 23.16
C ASP A 170 12.61 -9.28 24.56
N ASN A 171 11.34 -9.09 24.94
CA ASN A 171 10.88 -8.41 26.15
C ASN A 171 11.20 -6.91 26.29
N ASN A 172 11.97 -6.33 25.37
CA ASN A 172 12.39 -4.93 25.39
C ASN A 172 11.56 -4.05 24.44
N ASN A 173 11.32 -2.80 24.81
CA ASN A 173 10.62 -1.85 23.95
C ASN A 173 11.60 -1.08 23.06
N HIS A 174 11.39 -1.12 21.74
CA HIS A 174 12.23 -0.41 20.78
C HIS A 174 11.43 0.58 19.95
N SER A 175 11.94 1.82 19.85
CA SER A 175 11.38 2.83 18.96
C SER A 175 11.91 2.66 17.53
N PHE A 176 11.00 2.55 16.57
CA PHE A 176 11.27 2.43 15.14
C PHE A 176 10.79 3.66 14.38
N PHE A 177 11.42 3.92 13.24
CA PHE A 177 11.06 4.97 12.31
C PHE A 177 11.00 4.39 10.90
N VAL A 178 9.97 4.76 10.14
CA VAL A 178 9.85 4.45 8.71
C VAL A 178 9.66 5.75 7.93
N PRO A 179 10.44 6.01 6.86
CA PRO A 179 10.40 7.26 6.11
C PRO A 179 9.23 7.32 5.11
N CYS A 180 8.08 6.73 5.48
CA CYS A 180 6.85 6.66 4.73
C CYS A 180 5.70 7.05 5.65
N PHE A 181 4.72 7.81 5.14
CA PHE A 181 3.59 8.27 5.93
C PHE A 181 2.42 7.28 5.94
N GLY A 182 1.58 7.38 6.96
CA GLY A 182 0.32 6.65 7.06
C GLY A 182 0.42 5.34 7.85
N ILE A 183 -0.64 5.03 8.58
CA ILE A 183 -0.76 3.82 9.42
C ILE A 183 -0.57 2.54 8.59
N CYS A 184 -1.00 2.52 7.32
CA CYS A 184 -0.76 1.39 6.44
C CYS A 184 0.73 1.05 6.27
N ASN A 185 1.63 2.05 6.33
CA ASN A 185 3.06 1.81 6.27
C ASN A 185 3.66 1.36 7.61
N VAL A 186 2.98 1.60 8.73
CA VAL A 186 3.32 0.99 10.02
C VAL A 186 3.05 -0.51 9.99
N TYR A 187 1.89 -0.95 9.46
CA TYR A 187 1.64 -2.38 9.23
C TYR A 187 2.69 -3.02 8.30
N ASN A 188 3.05 -2.34 7.20
CA ASN A 188 4.09 -2.84 6.28
C ASN A 188 5.45 -2.98 7.00
N ALA A 189 5.79 -2.01 7.86
CA ALA A 189 7.00 -2.05 8.67
C ALA A 189 6.95 -3.13 9.74
N LEU A 190 5.80 -3.40 10.37
CA LEU A 190 5.63 -4.50 11.30
C LEU A 190 5.88 -5.86 10.65
N PHE A 191 5.38 -6.09 9.43
CA PHE A 191 5.71 -7.30 8.67
C PHE A 191 7.21 -7.42 8.41
N ALA A 192 7.87 -6.30 8.07
CA ALA A 192 9.30 -6.28 7.83
C ALA A 192 10.12 -6.56 9.10
N ILE A 193 9.74 -5.94 10.22
CA ILE A 193 10.33 -6.19 11.55
C ILE A 193 10.14 -7.65 11.94
N ALA A 194 8.92 -8.19 11.82
CA ALA A 194 8.61 -9.57 12.19
C ALA A 194 9.43 -10.60 11.40
N VAL A 195 9.49 -10.43 10.07
CA VAL A 195 10.27 -11.32 9.20
C VAL A 195 11.75 -11.23 9.51
N SER A 196 12.31 -10.02 9.58
CA SER A 196 13.75 -9.83 9.77
C SER A 196 14.21 -10.23 11.17
N HIS A 197 13.43 -9.94 12.21
CA HIS A 197 13.72 -10.40 13.58
C HIS A 197 13.73 -11.92 13.65
N ARG A 198 12.75 -12.60 13.03
CA ARG A 198 12.75 -14.07 12.95
C ARG A 198 13.89 -14.68 12.17
N LEU A 199 14.51 -13.92 11.28
CA LEU A 199 15.70 -14.32 10.53
C LEU A 199 17.01 -13.94 11.26
N GLY A 200 16.93 -13.43 12.50
CA GLY A 200 18.11 -13.10 13.32
C GLY A 200 18.78 -11.79 12.93
N CYS A 201 18.06 -10.86 12.30
CA CYS A 201 18.54 -9.48 12.15
C CYS A 201 18.50 -8.76 13.50
N THR A 202 19.57 -8.06 13.85
CA THR A 202 19.62 -7.26 15.08
C THR A 202 18.67 -6.06 14.97
N VAL A 203 18.22 -5.53 16.12
CA VAL A 203 17.39 -4.31 16.17
C VAL A 203 18.05 -3.15 15.42
N SER A 204 19.38 -3.02 15.51
CA SER A 204 20.14 -2.00 14.78
C SER A 204 20.07 -2.17 13.26
N GLN A 205 20.21 -3.41 12.76
CA GLN A 205 20.06 -3.72 11.34
C GLN A 205 18.64 -3.42 10.84
N ILE A 206 17.62 -3.76 11.63
CA ILE A 206 16.21 -3.48 11.31
C ILE A 206 15.97 -1.96 11.22
N LYS A 207 16.40 -1.19 12.23
CA LYS A 207 16.27 0.28 12.24
C LYS A 207 16.96 0.92 11.03
N THR A 208 18.18 0.48 10.73
CA THR A 208 18.97 1.01 9.62
C THR A 208 18.35 0.64 8.27
N GLY A 209 17.87 -0.60 8.11
CA GLY A 209 17.16 -1.04 6.91
C GLY A 209 15.88 -0.25 6.65
N LEU A 210 15.04 -0.06 7.67
CA LEU A 210 13.83 0.77 7.54
C LEU A 210 14.16 2.22 7.17
N LYS A 211 15.24 2.81 7.71
CA LYS A 211 15.65 4.17 7.37
C LYS A 211 16.16 4.29 5.92
N LYS A 212 16.86 3.27 5.41
CA LYS A 212 17.51 3.25 4.09
C LYS A 212 16.66 2.60 2.97
N MET A 213 15.40 2.26 3.22
CA MET A 213 14.55 1.61 2.22
C MET A 213 14.27 2.50 1.01
N GLU A 214 14.22 1.89 -0.17
CA GLU A 214 13.88 2.56 -1.43
C GLU A 214 12.38 2.88 -1.46
N LYS A 215 12.02 4.16 -1.39
CA LYS A 215 10.62 4.60 -1.37
C LYS A 215 9.94 4.23 -2.67
N PRO A 216 8.89 3.39 -2.65
CA PRO A 216 8.15 3.08 -3.86
C PRO A 216 7.58 4.37 -4.47
N TYR A 217 7.86 4.57 -5.74
CA TYR A 217 7.34 5.70 -6.51
C TYR A 217 5.80 5.71 -6.51
N ALA A 218 5.22 6.91 -6.36
CA ALA A 218 3.79 7.20 -6.39
C ALA A 218 2.92 6.34 -5.43
N ARG A 219 3.45 6.01 -4.24
CA ARG A 219 2.73 5.32 -3.15
C ARG A 219 2.81 6.14 -1.86
N LEU A 220 1.85 7.04 -1.66
CA LEU A 220 1.85 8.04 -0.58
C LEU A 220 3.17 8.81 -0.48
N SER A 221 3.76 9.13 -1.64
CA SER A 221 5.00 9.89 -1.72
C SER A 221 4.71 11.35 -1.40
N VAL A 222 5.19 11.83 -0.25
CA VAL A 222 4.99 13.21 0.21
C VAL A 222 6.19 14.05 -0.20
N GLN A 223 5.94 15.07 -1.01
CA GLN A 223 6.92 16.07 -1.40
C GLN A 223 6.49 17.45 -0.89
N ARG A 224 7.44 18.18 -0.31
CA ARG A 224 7.24 19.57 0.10
C ARG A 224 8.03 20.45 -0.86
N THR A 225 7.36 21.42 -1.46
CA THR A 225 7.99 22.35 -2.42
C THR A 225 8.58 23.56 -1.70
N ARG A 226 9.35 24.38 -2.42
CA ARG A 226 9.96 25.62 -1.88
C ARG A 226 8.88 26.60 -1.38
N ASN A 227 7.76 26.67 -2.08
CA ASN A 227 6.60 27.50 -1.72
C ASN A 227 5.75 26.93 -0.56
N LYS A 228 6.30 26.01 0.24
CA LYS A 228 5.66 25.34 1.39
C LYS A 228 4.33 24.63 1.03
N ILE A 229 4.17 24.22 -0.23
CA ILE A 229 3.05 23.39 -0.67
C ILE A 229 3.43 21.92 -0.45
N THR A 230 2.50 21.12 0.05
CA THR A 230 2.71 19.68 0.24
C THR A 230 1.93 18.91 -0.81
N ILE A 231 2.62 18.13 -1.63
CA ILE A 231 2.02 17.27 -2.66
C ILE A 231 2.17 15.82 -2.21
N ILE A 232 1.06 15.08 -2.20
CA ILE A 232 1.01 13.67 -1.83
C ILE A 232 0.63 12.89 -3.07
N ASN A 233 1.60 12.17 -3.64
CA ASN A 233 1.40 11.35 -4.81
C ASN A 233 1.12 9.88 -4.41
N ASP A 234 -0.13 9.46 -4.57
CA ASP A 234 -0.61 8.08 -4.38
C ASP A 234 -1.35 7.56 -5.63
N SER A 235 -0.81 7.91 -6.80
CA SER A 235 -1.43 7.69 -8.11
C SER A 235 -0.94 6.43 -8.85
N PHE A 236 -0.06 5.61 -8.27
CA PHE A 236 0.47 4.43 -8.96
C PHE A 236 -0.62 3.39 -9.28
N ASN A 237 -1.43 3.04 -8.30
CA ASN A 237 -2.57 2.13 -8.45
C ASN A 237 -3.62 2.46 -7.39
N THR A 238 -4.89 2.48 -7.79
CA THR A 238 -5.99 2.85 -6.91
C THR A 238 -6.79 1.64 -6.49
N LYS A 239 -6.99 1.56 -5.18
CA LYS A 239 -7.82 0.56 -4.52
C LYS A 239 -9.07 1.27 -3.98
N PRO A 240 -10.16 0.53 -3.76
CA PRO A 240 -11.37 1.11 -3.21
C PRO A 240 -11.17 1.90 -1.91
N GLU A 241 -10.29 1.44 -1.03
CA GLU A 241 -10.05 2.07 0.26
C GLU A 241 -9.25 3.38 0.09
N LEU A 242 -9.85 4.50 0.50
CA LEU A 242 -9.30 5.87 0.37
C LEU A 242 -8.75 6.42 1.69
N GLU A 243 -9.23 5.88 2.80
CA GLU A 243 -8.98 6.37 4.16
C GLU A 243 -7.50 6.54 4.48
N PRO A 244 -6.60 5.57 4.18
CA PRO A 244 -5.18 5.74 4.47
C PRO A 244 -4.56 6.97 3.79
N ALA A 245 -4.99 7.28 2.55
CA ALA A 245 -4.47 8.43 1.82
C ALA A 245 -5.08 9.74 2.34
N MET A 246 -6.37 9.72 2.68
CA MET A 246 -7.04 10.87 3.28
C MET A 246 -6.45 11.21 4.65
N ASP A 247 -6.10 10.22 5.46
CA ASP A 247 -5.50 10.46 6.77
C ASP A 247 -4.10 11.07 6.62
N VAL A 248 -3.32 10.65 5.62
CA VAL A 248 -2.05 11.31 5.29
C VAL A 248 -2.27 12.75 4.81
N LEU A 249 -3.29 13.01 3.98
CA LEU A 249 -3.66 14.37 3.55
C LEU A 249 -3.92 15.30 4.74
N LEU A 250 -4.61 14.81 5.76
CA LEU A 250 -4.96 15.59 6.93
C LEU A 250 -3.76 15.89 7.84
N HIS A 251 -2.76 14.99 7.90
CA HIS A 251 -1.66 15.09 8.86
C HIS A 251 -0.28 15.50 8.28
N ALA A 252 -0.03 15.29 6.98
CA ALA A 252 1.34 15.43 6.43
C ALA A 252 1.76 16.87 6.10
N GLY A 253 0.80 17.76 5.83
CA GLY A 253 1.04 19.16 5.47
C GLY A 253 0.59 20.15 6.56
N SER A 254 0.68 21.46 6.28
CA SER A 254 0.38 22.53 7.25
C SER A 254 -1.03 22.43 7.84
N ALA A 255 -1.16 22.59 9.16
CA ALA A 255 -2.45 22.59 9.84
C ALA A 255 -3.39 23.72 9.38
N LYS A 256 -2.81 24.87 8.98
CA LYS A 256 -3.57 26.06 8.55
C LYS A 256 -3.86 26.11 7.04
N GLY A 257 -3.21 25.25 6.25
CA GLY A 257 -3.34 25.26 4.79
C GLY A 257 -4.49 24.36 4.31
N ARG A 258 -5.05 24.69 3.14
CA ARG A 258 -6.17 23.94 2.58
C ARG A 258 -5.80 22.50 2.27
N LYS A 259 -6.72 21.58 2.52
CA LYS A 259 -6.64 20.17 2.15
C LYS A 259 -7.44 19.93 0.88
N ILE A 260 -6.75 19.55 -0.19
CA ILE A 260 -7.33 19.35 -1.51
C ILE A 260 -7.12 17.90 -1.92
N ALA A 261 -8.19 17.19 -2.25
CA ALA A 261 -8.13 15.82 -2.75
C ALA A 261 -8.47 15.78 -4.24
N VAL A 262 -7.60 15.16 -5.02
CA VAL A 262 -7.80 14.88 -6.45
C VAL A 262 -7.94 13.37 -6.60
N LEU A 263 -9.18 12.93 -6.81
CA LEU A 263 -9.53 11.50 -6.83
C LEU A 263 -9.91 11.03 -8.23
N GLY A 264 -9.16 10.06 -8.76
CA GLY A 264 -9.44 9.45 -10.06
C GLY A 264 -10.26 8.16 -9.96
N ASP A 265 -10.50 7.54 -11.12
CA ASP A 265 -11.20 6.27 -11.21
C ASP A 265 -10.46 5.14 -10.46
N ILE A 266 -11.25 4.31 -9.77
CA ILE A 266 -10.82 3.06 -9.16
C ILE A 266 -11.04 1.95 -10.19
N GLN A 267 -9.98 1.19 -10.48
CA GLN A 267 -9.99 0.17 -11.54
C GLN A 267 -10.38 -1.23 -11.06
N ASP A 268 -10.65 -2.10 -12.04
CA ASP A 268 -10.98 -3.51 -11.85
C ASP A 268 -12.15 -3.75 -10.89
N LEU A 269 -13.15 -2.87 -10.93
CA LEU A 269 -14.36 -2.99 -10.12
C LEU A 269 -15.52 -3.66 -10.85
N GLY A 270 -15.48 -3.73 -12.20
CA GLY A 270 -16.55 -4.31 -13.01
C GLY A 270 -17.92 -3.70 -12.66
N LYS A 271 -18.95 -4.55 -12.51
CA LYS A 271 -20.31 -4.13 -12.10
C LYS A 271 -20.37 -3.38 -10.77
N TYR A 272 -19.36 -3.49 -9.92
CA TYR A 272 -19.32 -2.81 -8.62
C TYR A 272 -18.81 -1.36 -8.70
N ALA A 273 -18.38 -0.88 -9.88
CA ALA A 273 -17.74 0.43 -10.03
C ALA A 273 -18.59 1.57 -9.43
N ARG A 274 -19.83 1.74 -9.88
CA ARG A 274 -20.73 2.80 -9.39
C ARG A 274 -20.94 2.71 -7.87
N ALA A 275 -21.35 1.54 -7.38
CA ALA A 275 -21.66 1.34 -5.97
C ALA A 275 -20.44 1.57 -5.05
N ILE A 276 -19.25 1.10 -5.45
CA ILE A 276 -18.02 1.31 -4.68
C ILE A 276 -17.59 2.77 -4.68
N HIS A 277 -17.58 3.45 -5.84
CA HIS A 277 -17.23 4.88 -5.88
C HIS A 277 -18.20 5.70 -5.03
N LEU A 278 -19.51 5.44 -5.14
CA LEU A 278 -20.52 6.12 -4.30
C LEU A 278 -20.27 5.88 -2.81
N LYS A 279 -20.07 4.63 -2.41
CA LYS A 279 -19.80 4.25 -1.01
C LYS A 279 -18.54 4.91 -0.47
N GLN A 280 -17.48 5.00 -1.26
CA GLN A 280 -16.23 5.62 -0.82
C GLN A 280 -16.37 7.15 -0.77
N GLY A 281 -17.12 7.74 -1.70
CA GLY A 281 -17.47 9.16 -1.69
C GLY A 281 -18.19 9.57 -0.40
N ARG A 282 -19.18 8.78 0.04
CA ARG A 282 -19.93 9.02 1.28
C ARG A 282 -19.04 9.15 2.52
N LYS A 283 -17.92 8.41 2.56
CA LYS A 283 -16.95 8.49 3.66
C LYS A 283 -16.13 9.78 3.68
N LEU A 284 -16.17 10.57 2.60
CA LEU A 284 -15.50 11.86 2.51
C LEU A 284 -16.37 12.99 3.08
N GLY A 285 -17.69 12.79 3.18
CA GLY A 285 -18.65 13.81 3.63
C GLY A 285 -18.27 14.52 4.92
N ASN A 286 -17.81 13.73 5.90
CA ASN A 286 -17.46 14.22 7.24
C ASN A 286 -15.95 14.52 7.42
N LYS A 287 -15.12 14.38 6.37
CA LYS A 287 -13.69 14.67 6.47
C LYS A 287 -13.46 16.18 6.34
N ARG A 288 -12.50 16.70 7.11
CA ARG A 288 -12.03 18.10 7.07
C ARG A 288 -11.25 18.39 5.77
N LEU A 289 -11.95 18.35 4.65
CA LEU A 289 -11.44 18.59 3.31
C LEU A 289 -11.98 19.92 2.79
N ASP A 290 -11.13 20.75 2.20
CA ASP A 290 -11.53 22.04 1.67
C ASP A 290 -12.07 21.94 0.24
N LEU A 291 -11.47 21.07 -0.58
CA LEU A 291 -11.85 20.86 -1.97
C LEU A 291 -11.72 19.40 -2.37
N LEU A 292 -12.73 18.90 -3.08
CA LEU A 292 -12.74 17.58 -3.70
C LEU A 292 -12.83 17.72 -5.22
N TYR A 293 -11.75 17.39 -5.91
CA TYR A 293 -11.74 17.27 -7.36
C TYR A 293 -11.77 15.80 -7.75
N THR A 294 -12.64 15.45 -8.70
CA THR A 294 -12.74 14.09 -9.23
C THR A 294 -12.41 14.06 -10.72
N PHE A 295 -11.76 13.00 -11.19
CA PHE A 295 -11.28 12.89 -12.58
C PHE A 295 -11.47 11.50 -13.18
N GLY A 296 -12.28 11.39 -14.24
CA GLY A 296 -12.53 10.13 -14.95
C GLY A 296 -14.01 9.80 -15.11
N VAL A 297 -14.33 8.59 -15.57
CA VAL A 297 -15.70 8.20 -15.92
C VAL A 297 -16.54 7.85 -14.69
N HIS A 298 -15.96 7.13 -13.73
CA HIS A 298 -16.67 6.64 -12.54
C HIS A 298 -16.43 7.48 -11.29
N SER A 299 -15.34 8.25 -11.24
CA SER A 299 -14.97 9.11 -10.12
C SER A 299 -15.99 10.21 -9.82
N ARG A 300 -16.85 10.60 -10.76
CA ARG A 300 -18.02 11.47 -10.46
C ARG A 300 -18.87 10.95 -9.32
N TYR A 301 -19.00 9.62 -9.18
CA TYR A 301 -19.77 9.01 -8.10
C TYR A 301 -19.10 9.19 -6.72
N LEU A 302 -17.78 9.44 -6.65
CA LEU A 302 -17.12 9.86 -5.41
C LEU A 302 -17.63 11.23 -4.97
N GLY A 303 -17.73 12.17 -5.91
CA GLY A 303 -18.26 13.51 -5.66
C GLY A 303 -19.72 13.48 -5.23
N ILE A 304 -20.56 12.73 -5.96
CA ILE A 304 -21.98 12.52 -5.61
C ILE A 304 -22.10 11.92 -4.21
N GLY A 305 -21.32 10.87 -3.90
CA GLY A 305 -21.35 10.25 -2.59
C GLY A 305 -20.95 11.21 -1.48
N ALA A 306 -19.93 12.04 -1.69
CA ALA A 306 -19.50 13.04 -0.70
C ALA A 306 -20.60 14.07 -0.43
N ILE A 307 -21.27 14.57 -1.48
CA ILE A 307 -22.38 15.52 -1.36
C ILE A 307 -23.55 14.91 -0.59
N GLN A 308 -23.93 13.67 -0.92
CA GLN A 308 -24.98 12.91 -0.22
C GLN A 308 -24.70 12.69 1.27
N SER A 309 -23.46 12.91 1.72
CA SER A 309 -23.05 12.74 3.12
C SER A 309 -22.58 14.05 3.75
N GLY A 310 -23.05 15.19 3.23
CA GLY A 310 -22.89 16.50 3.87
C GLY A 310 -21.74 17.36 3.32
N PHE A 311 -20.99 16.90 2.32
CA PHE A 311 -19.94 17.73 1.71
C PHE A 311 -20.56 18.82 0.84
N SER A 312 -20.13 20.08 1.02
CA SER A 312 -20.70 21.21 0.27
C SER A 312 -20.54 21.01 -1.25
N PRO A 313 -21.63 21.08 -2.05
CA PRO A 313 -21.55 20.99 -3.51
C PRO A 313 -20.60 22.01 -4.14
N LYS A 314 -20.51 23.23 -3.57
CA LYS A 314 -19.61 24.30 -4.03
C LYS A 314 -18.12 23.94 -3.91
N LYS A 315 -17.79 22.95 -3.06
CA LYS A 315 -16.43 22.46 -2.82
C LYS A 315 -16.08 21.21 -3.64
N VAL A 316 -17.01 20.69 -4.45
CA VAL A 316 -16.80 19.53 -5.32
C VAL A 316 -16.75 19.97 -6.77
N LYS A 317 -15.74 19.49 -7.53
CA LYS A 317 -15.71 19.65 -8.99
C LYS A 317 -15.35 18.34 -9.66
N HIS A 318 -16.04 18.04 -10.76
CA HIS A 318 -15.77 16.87 -11.58
C HIS A 318 -15.14 17.26 -12.91
N PHE A 319 -14.17 16.48 -13.38
CA PHE A 319 -13.44 16.73 -14.60
C PHE A 319 -13.33 15.46 -15.46
N THR A 320 -13.45 15.63 -16.77
CA THR A 320 -13.18 14.59 -17.77
C THR A 320 -11.97 14.92 -18.65
N LYS A 321 -11.55 16.19 -18.67
CA LYS A 321 -10.37 16.70 -19.40
C LYS A 321 -9.26 17.10 -18.43
N ILE A 322 -8.05 16.58 -18.66
CA ILE A 322 -6.89 16.84 -17.79
C ILE A 322 -6.45 18.30 -17.82
N ALA A 323 -6.62 19.00 -18.95
CA ALA A 323 -6.30 20.41 -19.09
C ALA A 323 -7.15 21.29 -18.16
N SER A 324 -8.46 21.02 -18.09
CA SER A 324 -9.38 21.72 -17.18
C SER A 324 -9.04 21.45 -15.71
N LEU A 325 -8.68 20.21 -15.36
CA LEU A 325 -8.20 19.87 -14.01
C LEU A 325 -6.89 20.60 -13.67
N LYS A 326 -5.92 20.63 -14.59
CA LYS A 326 -4.66 21.37 -14.42
C LYS A 326 -4.91 22.86 -14.17
N SER A 327 -5.78 23.49 -14.96
CA SER A 327 -6.15 24.91 -14.79
C SER A 327 -6.78 25.16 -13.41
N ALA A 328 -7.77 24.33 -13.02
CA ALA A 328 -8.42 24.44 -11.72
C ALA A 328 -7.47 24.21 -10.53
N LEU A 329 -6.43 23.38 -10.68
CA LEU A 329 -5.42 23.15 -9.65
C LEU A 329 -4.39 24.27 -9.59
N ALA A 330 -3.99 24.84 -10.73
CA ALA A 330 -3.06 25.97 -10.77
C ALA A 330 -3.57 27.15 -9.93
N GLN A 331 -4.88 27.42 -10.00
CA GLN A 331 -5.56 28.46 -9.19
C GLN A 331 -5.64 28.14 -7.68
N ARG A 332 -5.10 27.01 -7.24
CA ARG A 332 -5.12 26.54 -5.85
C ARG A 332 -3.72 26.26 -5.29
N LEU A 333 -2.67 26.58 -6.04
CA LEU A 333 -1.28 26.50 -5.58
C LEU A 333 -0.96 27.68 -4.66
N GLN A 334 -1.45 27.61 -3.42
CA GLN A 334 -1.17 28.61 -2.39
C GLN A 334 -0.31 28.00 -1.28
N THR A 335 0.57 28.81 -0.71
CA THR A 335 1.48 28.44 0.38
C THR A 335 0.73 27.74 1.52
N GLY A 336 1.28 26.62 2.00
CA GLY A 336 0.70 25.82 3.06
C GLY A 336 -0.32 24.78 2.60
N ASN A 337 -0.89 24.89 1.40
CA ASN A 337 -1.86 23.92 0.90
C ASN A 337 -1.26 22.51 0.80
N THR A 338 -2.11 21.52 1.03
CA THR A 338 -1.79 20.10 0.89
C THR A 338 -2.68 19.50 -0.19
N ILE A 339 -2.07 18.91 -1.22
CA ILE A 339 -2.78 18.36 -2.38
C ILE A 339 -2.48 16.86 -2.46
N LEU A 340 -3.52 16.03 -2.34
CA LEU A 340 -3.45 14.59 -2.56
C LEU A 340 -3.88 14.24 -3.99
N LEU A 341 -3.09 13.43 -4.67
CA LEU A 341 -3.46 12.81 -5.95
C LEU A 341 -3.55 11.31 -5.77
N LYS A 342 -4.76 10.76 -5.94
CA LYS A 342 -5.04 9.33 -5.84
C LYS A 342 -6.04 8.91 -6.89
N GLY A 343 -5.65 8.03 -7.80
CA GLY A 343 -6.54 7.55 -8.84
C GLY A 343 -5.75 6.75 -9.84
N SER A 344 -6.40 5.76 -10.48
CA SER A 344 -5.80 5.08 -11.62
C SER A 344 -6.28 5.76 -12.90
N THR A 345 -5.44 5.76 -13.92
CA THR A 345 -5.70 6.47 -15.17
C THR A 345 -5.45 5.62 -16.40
N ASN A 346 -5.36 4.29 -16.26
CA ASN A 346 -5.46 3.43 -17.45
C ASN A 346 -6.83 3.68 -18.10
N GLY A 347 -6.83 4.02 -19.39
CA GLY A 347 -8.00 4.51 -20.13
C GLY A 347 -7.95 6.00 -20.49
N HIS A 348 -7.05 6.79 -19.90
CA HIS A 348 -6.81 8.19 -20.29
C HIS A 348 -5.38 8.36 -20.84
N LYS A 349 -5.21 9.20 -21.90
CA LYS A 349 -3.89 9.50 -22.47
C LYS A 349 -2.91 10.10 -21.44
N VAL A 350 -3.42 10.82 -20.44
CA VAL A 350 -2.59 11.43 -19.37
C VAL A 350 -2.93 10.82 -18.02
N LYS A 351 -1.89 10.37 -17.30
CA LYS A 351 -2.01 9.75 -15.99
C LYS A 351 -2.00 10.79 -14.86
N LEU A 352 -2.75 10.56 -13.77
CA LEU A 352 -2.70 11.42 -12.57
C LEU A 352 -1.29 11.48 -11.97
N MET A 353 -0.50 10.43 -12.24
CA MET A 353 0.92 10.38 -11.95
C MET A 353 1.73 11.50 -12.62
N HIS A 354 1.49 11.76 -13.91
CA HIS A 354 2.13 12.88 -14.62
C HIS A 354 1.60 14.23 -14.13
N LEU A 355 0.34 14.28 -13.65
CA LEU A 355 -0.20 15.48 -13.02
C LEU A 355 0.52 15.81 -11.71
N ALA A 356 0.87 14.80 -10.91
CA ALA A 356 1.65 15.02 -9.69
C ALA A 356 3.03 15.61 -10.00
N GLU A 357 3.74 15.07 -11.00
CA GLU A 357 5.03 15.60 -11.46
C GLU A 357 4.92 17.03 -11.97
N TRP A 358 3.90 17.31 -12.79
CA TRP A 358 3.62 18.67 -13.26
C TRP A 358 3.33 19.64 -12.11
N LEU A 359 2.54 19.23 -11.10
CA LEU A 359 2.28 20.04 -9.92
C LEU A 359 3.55 20.31 -9.13
N ILE A 360 4.41 19.30 -8.98
CA ILE A 360 5.69 19.42 -8.29
C ILE A 360 6.54 20.48 -8.98
N HIS A 361 6.69 20.40 -10.30
CA HIS A 361 7.46 21.37 -11.07
C HIS A 361 6.85 22.78 -11.00
N LYS A 362 5.52 22.90 -11.09
CA LYS A 362 4.83 24.19 -11.07
C LYS A 362 4.82 24.86 -9.69
N ALA A 363 4.97 24.09 -8.62
CA ALA A 363 4.94 24.56 -7.24
C ALA A 363 6.34 24.72 -6.61
N GLN A 364 7.41 24.35 -7.34
CA GLN A 364 8.78 24.77 -7.03
C GLN A 364 8.91 26.28 -7.16
#